data_AF-A0A2D9B0K4-F1
#
_entry.id   AF-A0A2D9B0K4-F1
#
_cell.length_a   1.000
_cell.length_b   1.000
_cell.length_c   1.000
_cell.angle_alpha   90.00
_cell.angle_beta   90.00
_cell.angle_gamma   90.00
#
_symmetry.space_group_name_H-M   'P 1'
#
loop_
_entity.id
_entity.type
_entity.pdbx_description
1 polymer ?
#
loop_
_entity_poly.entity_id
_entity_poly.type
_entity_poly.pdbx_seq_one_letter_code
_entity_poly.pdbx_strand_id
1 'polypeptide(L)'
;LKNKLLIQETDDKELKKSDLNIVSKKQPTSLQLEDLMFAFKVSRYVKSNSIIFVKNKKTLAIGAGQMSRIDSTNIAKNKAKNQKINLKGSVMASEAFFPFRDNVDLAKKIGVSSILQPGGSIKDQEIIDVANSHGISMVFSGIRVFKH
;
A
#
# COMPACT_ATOMS: atom_id res chain seq x y z
N LEU A 1 -2.50 -21.35 19.70
CA LEU A 1 -3.10 -22.69 19.82
C LEU A 1 -2.00 -23.68 20.20
N LYS A 2 -1.89 -24.12 21.47
CA LYS A 2 -0.97 -25.23 21.80
C LYS A 2 -1.60 -26.55 21.32
N ASN A 3 -0.85 -27.34 20.54
CA ASN A 3 -1.22 -28.68 20.07
C ASN A 3 -2.55 -28.78 19.29
N LYS A 4 -2.90 -27.74 18.51
CA LYS A 4 -4.05 -27.76 17.59
C LYS A 4 -3.63 -27.19 16.23
N LEU A 5 -4.29 -27.62 15.16
CA LEU A 5 -4.08 -27.14 13.79
C LEU A 5 -5.21 -26.19 13.39
N LEU A 6 -4.87 -25.12 12.65
CA LEU A 6 -5.82 -24.29 11.92
C LEU A 6 -5.57 -24.48 10.42
N ILE A 7 -6.62 -24.85 9.69
CA ILE A 7 -6.58 -25.09 8.24
C ILE A 7 -7.37 -23.97 7.57
N GLN A 8 -6.83 -23.41 6.49
CA GLN A 8 -7.48 -22.40 5.66
C GLN A 8 -7.12 -22.64 4.19
N GLU A 9 -7.93 -22.10 3.29
CA GLU A 9 -7.61 -22.05 1.85
C GLU A 9 -6.37 -21.19 1.60
N THR A 10 -5.72 -21.39 0.45
CA THR A 10 -4.60 -20.54 0.04
C THR A 10 -5.13 -19.19 -0.43
N ASP A 11 -4.51 -18.10 0.02
CA ASP A 11 -4.81 -16.76 -0.50
C ASP A 11 -4.15 -16.57 -1.87
N ASP A 12 -4.85 -16.97 -2.94
CA ASP A 12 -4.37 -16.96 -4.33
C ASP A 12 -5.20 -16.08 -5.29
N LYS A 13 -6.24 -15.40 -4.78
CA LYS A 13 -7.13 -14.55 -5.58
C LYS A 13 -6.35 -13.50 -6.35
N GLU A 14 -6.36 -13.58 -7.69
CA GLU A 14 -5.70 -12.60 -8.54
C GLU A 14 -6.43 -11.25 -8.52
N LEU A 15 -5.68 -10.14 -8.39
CA LEU A 15 -6.19 -8.79 -8.54
C LEU A 15 -6.15 -8.40 -10.02
N LYS A 16 -7.31 -8.21 -10.64
CA LYS A 16 -7.44 -7.76 -12.03
C LYS A 16 -7.57 -6.24 -12.09
N LYS A 17 -7.21 -5.65 -13.24
CA LYS A 17 -7.41 -4.21 -13.48
C LYS A 17 -8.88 -3.80 -13.33
N SER A 18 -9.82 -4.68 -13.68
CA SER A 18 -11.26 -4.48 -13.53
C SER A 18 -11.74 -4.41 -12.08
N ASP A 19 -10.96 -4.93 -11.13
CA ASP A 19 -11.31 -4.93 -9.71
C ASP A 19 -10.91 -3.61 -9.03
N LEU A 20 -10.12 -2.78 -9.72
CA LEU A 20 -9.59 -1.53 -9.17
C LEU A 20 -10.64 -0.42 -9.27
N ASN A 21 -10.90 0.22 -8.14
CA ASN A 21 -11.73 1.42 -8.08
C ASN A 21 -10.86 2.66 -7.81
N ILE A 22 -10.82 3.60 -8.75
CA ILE A 22 -10.05 4.84 -8.58
C ILE A 22 -10.93 5.83 -7.82
N VAL A 23 -10.62 6.04 -6.54
CA VAL A 23 -11.47 6.81 -5.61
C VAL A 23 -11.05 8.28 -5.47
N SER A 24 -9.83 8.62 -5.87
CA SER A 24 -9.34 10.01 -5.89
C SER A 24 -9.74 10.75 -7.17
N LYS A 25 -9.77 12.08 -7.11
CA LYS A 25 -9.94 12.99 -8.27
C LYS A 25 -8.82 12.83 -9.31
N LYS A 26 -7.58 12.66 -8.85
CA LYS A 26 -6.43 12.45 -9.74
C LYS A 26 -6.42 11.02 -10.24
N GLN A 27 -6.26 10.85 -11.55
CA GLN A 27 -6.11 9.54 -12.16
C GLN A 27 -4.64 9.08 -12.12
N PRO A 28 -4.35 7.81 -11.78
CA PRO A 28 -3.03 7.23 -11.98
C PRO A 28 -2.74 7.06 -13.48
N THR A 29 -1.48 7.19 -13.87
CA THR A 29 -1.05 6.81 -15.22
C THR A 29 -1.09 5.29 -15.42
N SER A 30 -1.04 4.83 -16.66
CA SER A 30 -0.94 3.39 -16.98
C SER A 30 0.26 2.73 -16.28
N LEU A 31 1.42 3.38 -16.31
CA LEU A 31 2.63 2.91 -15.62
C LEU A 31 2.46 2.85 -14.10
N GLN A 32 1.80 3.86 -13.50
CA GLN A 32 1.50 3.84 -12.06
C GLN A 32 0.55 2.71 -11.70
N LEU A 33 -0.49 2.45 -12.51
CA LEU A 33 -1.40 1.31 -12.29
C LEU A 33 -0.66 -0.02 -12.32
N GLU A 34 0.24 -0.22 -13.29
CA GLU A 34 1.07 -1.43 -13.34
C GLU A 34 1.99 -1.57 -12.12
N ASP A 35 2.62 -0.48 -11.70
CA ASP A 35 3.46 -0.47 -10.50
C ASP A 35 2.65 -0.73 -9.22
N LEU A 36 1.41 -0.22 -9.13
CA LEU A 36 0.52 -0.47 -7.98
C LEU A 36 0.10 -1.93 -7.90
N MET A 37 -0.29 -2.52 -9.02
CA MET A 37 -0.63 -3.95 -9.08
C MET A 37 0.59 -4.82 -8.72
N PHE A 38 1.77 -4.46 -9.21
CA PHE A 38 3.02 -5.12 -8.82
C PHE A 38 3.30 -4.98 -7.32
N ALA A 39 3.18 -3.77 -6.77
CA ALA A 39 3.36 -3.50 -5.34
C ALA A 39 2.38 -4.31 -4.47
N PHE A 40 1.12 -4.42 -4.88
CA PHE A 40 0.11 -5.22 -4.17
C PHE A 40 0.36 -6.73 -4.29
N LYS A 41 0.87 -7.20 -5.44
CA LYS A 41 1.31 -8.59 -5.57
C LYS A 41 2.45 -8.91 -4.60
N VAL A 42 3.39 -7.98 -4.41
CA VAL A 42 4.47 -8.12 -3.43
C VAL A 42 3.92 -8.13 -2.00
N SER A 43 2.98 -7.23 -1.66
CA SER A 43 2.46 -7.10 -0.29
C SER A 43 1.80 -8.39 0.23
N ARG A 44 1.13 -9.16 -0.63
CA ARG A 44 0.57 -10.50 -0.31
C ARG A 44 1.59 -11.45 0.34
N TYR A 45 2.86 -11.36 -0.05
CA TYR A 45 3.89 -12.26 0.44
C TYR A 45 4.69 -11.68 1.61
N VAL A 46 4.48 -10.40 1.93
CA VAL A 46 5.15 -9.70 3.04
C VAL A 46 4.32 -9.80 4.30
N LYS A 47 4.98 -9.99 5.44
CA LYS A 47 4.34 -10.09 6.76
C LYS A 47 3.65 -8.77 7.13
N SER A 48 2.38 -8.85 7.49
CA SER A 48 1.55 -7.72 7.89
C SER A 48 2.01 -7.12 9.23
N ASN A 49 1.83 -5.82 9.48
CA ASN A 49 1.29 -4.82 8.53
C ASN A 49 2.36 -4.37 7.53
N SER A 50 2.05 -4.38 6.23
CA SER A 50 3.05 -4.13 5.17
C SER A 50 2.80 -2.84 4.38
N ILE A 51 3.92 -2.23 3.95
CA ILE A 51 3.94 -1.04 3.11
C ILE A 51 5.03 -1.23 2.06
N ILE A 52 4.65 -1.26 0.79
CA ILE A 52 5.53 -1.54 -0.34
C ILE A 52 5.67 -0.29 -1.20
N PHE A 53 6.91 0.13 -1.47
CA PHE A 53 7.22 1.21 -2.41
C PHE A 53 7.79 0.63 -3.70
N VAL A 54 7.22 1.01 -4.84
CA VAL A 54 7.61 0.52 -6.17
C VAL A 54 7.78 1.68 -7.13
N LYS A 55 8.72 1.54 -8.06
CA LYS A 55 8.80 2.38 -9.26
C LYS A 55 9.39 1.58 -10.41
N ASN A 56 8.80 1.67 -11.59
CA ASN A 56 9.26 0.97 -12.80
C ASN A 56 9.42 -0.54 -12.57
N LYS A 57 8.39 -1.18 -11.98
CA LYS A 57 8.36 -2.61 -11.60
C LYS A 57 9.51 -3.08 -10.69
N LYS A 58 10.18 -2.15 -10.01
CA LYS A 58 11.22 -2.44 -9.02
C LYS A 58 10.75 -2.04 -7.63
N THR A 59 10.81 -2.98 -6.69
CA THR A 59 10.61 -2.69 -5.28
C THR A 59 11.77 -1.85 -4.77
N LEU A 60 11.46 -0.65 -4.29
CA LEU A 60 12.45 0.30 -3.77
C LEU A 60 12.62 0.17 -2.26
N ALA A 61 11.52 -0.05 -1.53
CA ALA A 61 11.53 -0.21 -0.08
C ALA A 61 10.32 -1.02 0.38
N ILE A 62 10.51 -1.71 1.51
CA ILE A 62 9.48 -2.50 2.18
C ILE A 62 9.55 -2.21 3.68
N GLY A 63 8.40 -1.97 4.28
CA GLY A 63 8.18 -2.00 5.72
C GLY A 63 7.17 -3.08 6.06
N ALA A 64 7.40 -3.82 7.14
CA ALA A 64 6.66 -5.05 7.43
C ALA A 64 6.66 -5.39 8.92
N GLY A 65 5.71 -6.23 9.33
CA GLY A 65 5.69 -6.89 10.64
C GLY A 65 5.42 -5.99 11.83
N GLN A 66 4.91 -4.77 11.61
CA GLN A 66 4.61 -3.82 12.70
C GLN A 66 3.15 -3.86 13.12
N MET A 67 2.90 -3.53 14.38
CA MET A 67 1.55 -3.38 14.93
C MET A 67 0.82 -2.18 14.30
N SER A 68 1.56 -1.13 13.91
CA SER A 68 1.02 0.05 13.21
C SER A 68 1.57 0.18 11.79
N ARG A 69 0.69 0.53 10.82
CA ARG A 69 1.11 0.79 9.43
C ARG A 69 2.04 1.99 9.31
N ILE A 70 1.87 3.01 10.15
CA ILE A 70 2.75 4.19 10.10
C ILE A 70 4.20 3.81 10.43
N ASP A 71 4.40 2.83 11.32
CA ASP A 71 5.72 2.32 11.67
C ASP A 71 6.33 1.55 10.50
N SER A 72 5.54 0.72 9.81
CA SER A 72 5.96 0.07 8.57
C SER A 72 6.38 1.12 7.51
N THR A 73 5.59 2.18 7.32
CA THR A 73 5.96 3.28 6.41
C THR A 73 7.27 3.95 6.83
N ASN A 74 7.48 4.19 8.13
CA ASN A 74 8.71 4.78 8.65
C ASN A 74 9.93 3.85 8.47
N ILE A 75 9.79 2.55 8.71
CA ILE A 75 10.84 1.54 8.49
C ILE A 75 11.27 1.56 7.02
N ALA A 76 10.31 1.51 6.09
CA ALA A 76 10.59 1.54 4.66
C ALA A 76 11.33 2.82 4.27
N LYS A 77 10.82 3.98 4.69
CA LYS A 77 11.40 5.31 4.46
C LYS A 77 12.84 5.41 4.99
N ASN A 78 13.06 4.98 6.23
CA ASN A 78 14.36 5.08 6.88
C ASN A 78 15.38 4.13 6.22
N LYS A 79 14.97 2.90 5.88
CA LYS A 79 15.83 1.96 5.16
C LYS A 79 16.21 2.47 3.78
N ALA A 80 15.26 3.02 3.04
CA ALA A 80 15.54 3.66 1.74
C ALA A 80 16.54 4.82 1.88
N LYS A 81 16.34 5.69 2.88
CA LYS A 81 17.27 6.80 3.19
C LYS A 81 18.68 6.29 3.49
N ASN A 82 18.82 5.29 4.34
CA ASN A 82 20.12 4.72 4.71
C ASN A 82 20.84 4.09 3.51
N GLN A 83 20.08 3.51 2.58
CA GLN A 83 20.61 2.93 1.34
C GLN A 83 20.71 3.94 0.18
N LYS A 84 20.45 5.23 0.43
CA LYS A 84 20.44 6.30 -0.58
C LYS A 84 19.50 6.01 -1.76
N ILE A 85 18.40 5.28 -1.51
CA ILE A 85 17.36 4.98 -2.49
C ILE A 85 16.34 6.12 -2.49
N ASN A 86 16.13 6.73 -3.66
CA ASN A 86 15.15 7.80 -3.83
C ASN A 86 13.74 7.23 -4.02
N LEU A 87 12.82 7.55 -3.10
CA LEU A 87 11.41 7.14 -3.16
C LEU A 87 10.52 8.15 -3.89
N LYS A 88 11.03 9.32 -4.31
CA LYS A 88 10.23 10.34 -4.98
C LYS A 88 9.66 9.85 -6.32
N GLY A 89 8.37 10.03 -6.50
CA GLY A 89 7.60 9.58 -7.66
C GLY A 89 7.34 8.08 -7.69
N SER A 90 7.61 7.35 -6.59
CA SER A 90 7.19 5.95 -6.45
C SER A 90 5.68 5.85 -6.25
N VAL A 91 5.15 4.64 -6.38
CA VAL A 91 3.83 4.27 -5.88
C VAL A 91 3.97 3.54 -4.54
N MET A 92 2.90 3.48 -3.78
CA MET A 92 2.83 2.84 -2.47
C MET A 92 1.63 1.89 -2.41
N ALA A 93 1.81 0.68 -1.88
CA ALA A 93 0.72 -0.26 -1.65
C ALA A 93 0.69 -0.75 -0.20
N SER A 94 -0.51 -0.98 0.34
CA SER A 94 -0.73 -1.70 1.59
C SER A 94 -1.70 -2.86 1.38
N GLU A 95 -1.45 -3.98 2.06
CA GLU A 95 -2.28 -5.18 2.03
C GLU A 95 -3.60 -5.05 2.79
N ALA A 96 -3.72 -4.06 3.67
CA ALA A 96 -4.97 -3.74 4.37
C ALA A 96 -5.18 -2.22 4.44
N PHE A 97 -6.38 -1.82 4.85
CA PHE A 97 -6.77 -0.43 4.79
C PHE A 97 -5.96 0.48 5.73
N PHE A 98 -5.93 1.78 5.41
CA PHE A 98 -5.44 2.80 6.33
C PHE A 98 -6.54 3.19 7.33
N PRO A 99 -6.31 3.09 8.65
CA PRO A 99 -7.32 3.49 9.62
C PRO A 99 -7.41 5.02 9.77
N PHE A 100 -6.34 5.75 9.41
CA PHE A 100 -6.22 7.20 9.56
C PHE A 100 -5.44 7.81 8.38
N ARG A 101 -5.50 9.14 8.24
CA ARG A 101 -4.82 9.92 7.19
C ARG A 101 -3.29 9.96 7.29
N ASP A 102 -2.72 9.56 8.42
CA ASP A 102 -1.29 9.70 8.77
C ASP A 102 -0.33 9.11 7.72
N ASN A 103 -0.68 7.95 7.15
CA ASN A 103 0.10 7.29 6.12
C ASN A 103 0.07 8.06 4.80
N VAL A 104 -1.05 8.69 4.46
CA VAL A 104 -1.18 9.54 3.26
C VAL A 104 -0.39 10.83 3.42
N ASP A 105 -0.44 11.46 4.61
CA ASP A 105 0.39 12.64 4.91
C ASP A 105 1.89 12.31 4.83
N LEU A 106 2.30 11.17 5.36
CA LEU A 106 3.69 10.73 5.26
C LEU A 106 4.08 10.40 3.81
N ALA A 107 3.18 9.76 3.04
CA ALA A 107 3.38 9.48 1.63
C ALA A 107 3.64 10.77 0.81
N LYS A 108 2.91 11.86 1.11
CA LYS A 108 3.16 13.18 0.51
C LYS A 108 4.57 13.69 0.81
N LYS A 109 5.03 13.60 2.07
CA LYS A 109 6.39 14.02 2.47
C LYS A 109 7.48 13.21 1.78
N ILE A 110 7.24 11.92 1.55
CA ILE A 110 8.17 11.03 0.81
C ILE A 110 8.16 11.35 -0.70
N GLY A 111 7.08 11.92 -1.21
CA GLY A 111 6.90 12.19 -2.63
C GLY A 111 6.26 11.03 -3.40
N VAL A 112 5.41 10.23 -2.73
CA VAL A 112 4.60 9.19 -3.38
C VAL A 112 3.64 9.83 -4.38
N SER A 113 3.47 9.18 -5.52
CA SER A 113 2.65 9.67 -6.62
C SER A 113 1.27 9.00 -6.70
N SER A 114 1.16 7.76 -6.23
CA SER A 114 -0.07 6.98 -6.21
C SER A 114 -0.08 5.95 -5.08
N ILE A 115 -1.26 5.64 -4.55
CA ILE A 115 -1.48 4.71 -3.43
C ILE A 115 -2.52 3.65 -3.81
N LEU A 116 -2.27 2.38 -3.47
CA LEU A 116 -3.27 1.30 -3.51
C LEU A 116 -3.47 0.70 -2.13
N GLN A 117 -4.73 0.61 -1.71
CA GLN A 117 -5.15 -0.05 -0.47
C GLN A 117 -6.50 -0.75 -0.70
N PRO A 118 -6.98 -1.61 0.20
CA PRO A 118 -8.27 -2.28 -0.02
C PRO A 118 -9.49 -1.38 0.13
N GLY A 119 -9.42 -0.33 0.96
CA GLY A 119 -10.60 0.36 1.46
C GLY A 119 -11.35 -0.46 2.52
N GLY A 120 -12.44 0.09 3.04
CA GLY A 120 -13.27 -0.47 4.10
C GLY A 120 -13.10 0.20 5.46
N SER A 121 -12.42 1.35 5.54
CA SER A 121 -12.34 2.15 6.78
C SER A 121 -13.60 3.02 6.92
N ILE A 122 -14.11 3.17 8.15
CA ILE A 122 -15.14 4.18 8.45
C ILE A 122 -14.65 5.59 8.09
N LYS A 123 -13.33 5.80 8.05
CA LYS A 123 -12.67 7.07 7.71
C LYS A 123 -12.19 7.15 6.26
N ASP A 124 -12.62 6.28 5.37
CA ASP A 124 -12.11 6.28 3.99
C ASP A 124 -12.35 7.62 3.28
N GLN A 125 -13.48 8.28 3.50
CA GLN A 125 -13.75 9.60 2.90
C GLN A 125 -12.69 10.64 3.33
N GLU A 126 -12.36 10.69 4.62
CA GLU A 126 -11.32 11.58 5.15
C GLU A 126 -9.96 11.29 4.49
N ILE A 127 -9.63 10.00 4.33
CA ILE A 127 -8.37 9.54 3.74
C ILE A 127 -8.29 9.88 2.24
N ILE A 128 -9.39 9.71 1.51
CA ILE A 128 -9.53 10.08 0.10
C ILE A 128 -9.38 11.59 -0.08
N ASP A 129 -10.03 12.38 0.77
CA ASP A 129 -9.96 13.85 0.72
C ASP A 129 -8.53 14.34 0.95
N VAL A 130 -7.79 13.74 1.88
CA VAL A 130 -6.38 14.06 2.12
C VAL A 130 -5.51 13.66 0.91
N ALA A 131 -5.75 12.50 0.30
CA ALA A 131 -5.03 12.11 -0.92
C ALA A 131 -5.27 13.10 -2.07
N ASN A 132 -6.52 13.55 -2.22
CA ASN A 132 -6.91 14.58 -3.19
C ASN A 132 -6.19 15.92 -2.92
N SER A 133 -6.21 16.41 -1.69
CA SER A 133 -5.51 17.64 -1.29
C SER A 133 -4.01 17.55 -1.55
N HIS A 134 -3.41 16.36 -1.42
CA HIS A 134 -1.99 16.13 -1.67
C HIS A 134 -1.64 15.90 -3.14
N GLY A 135 -2.64 15.78 -4.02
CA GLY A 135 -2.44 15.45 -5.43
C GLY A 135 -1.89 14.04 -5.65
N ILE A 136 -2.22 13.11 -4.76
CA ILE A 136 -1.86 11.69 -4.82
C ILE A 136 -3.08 10.93 -5.35
N SER A 137 -2.91 10.14 -6.41
CA SER A 137 -4.00 9.26 -6.84
C SER A 137 -4.14 8.08 -5.88
N MET A 138 -5.37 7.64 -5.61
CA MET A 138 -5.70 6.57 -4.68
C MET A 138 -6.62 5.57 -5.36
N VAL A 139 -6.27 4.29 -5.23
CA VAL A 139 -6.95 3.17 -5.85
C VAL A 139 -7.34 2.15 -4.78
N PHE A 140 -8.60 1.74 -4.78
CA PHE A 140 -9.12 0.69 -3.91
C PHE A 140 -9.14 -0.66 -4.63
N SER A 141 -8.65 -1.70 -3.97
CA SER A 141 -8.69 -3.07 -4.50
C SER A 141 -9.91 -3.88 -4.03
N GLY A 142 -10.55 -3.48 -2.92
CA GLY A 142 -11.61 -4.25 -2.28
C GLY A 142 -11.17 -5.61 -1.70
N ILE A 143 -9.88 -5.93 -1.72
CA ILE A 143 -9.34 -7.24 -1.32
C ILE A 143 -8.24 -7.03 -0.28
N ARG A 144 -8.34 -7.70 0.86
CA ARG A 144 -7.30 -7.72 1.89
C ARG A 144 -6.46 -9.00 1.79
N VAL A 145 -5.14 -8.87 1.77
CA VAL A 145 -4.18 -9.99 1.65
C VAL A 145 -3.26 -10.07 2.87
N PHE A 146 -3.86 -10.24 4.05
CA PHE A 146 -3.16 -10.22 5.35
C PHE A 146 -2.30 -11.47 5.55
N LYS A 147 -1.09 -11.31 6.10
CA LYS A 147 -0.17 -12.42 6.38
C LYS A 147 0.53 -12.27 7.73
N HIS A 148 0.23 -13.18 8.66
CA HIS A 148 1.05 -13.40 9.87
C HIS A 148 2.39 -14.00 9.50
#